data_AF-A0A385Q4L5-F1
#
_entry.id   AF-A0A385Q4L5-F1
#
_cell.length_a   1.000
_cell.length_b   1.000
_cell.length_c   1.000
_cell.angle_alpha   90.00
_cell.angle_beta   90.00
_cell.angle_gamma   90.00
#
_symmetry.space_group_name_H-M   'P 1'
#
loop_
_entity.id
_entity.type
_entity.pdbx_description
1 polymer ?
#
loop_
_entity_poly.entity_id
_entity_poly.type
_entity_poly.pdbx_seq_one_letter_code
_entity_poly.pdbx_strand_id
1 'polypeptide(L)'
;MSNDIKNELKKIYKLTGIKLSVENEDEIDISSLKKLSAAYKEKYSNSNLLFNILSGVYPYKEQANAIKALGIKPNTKMRLYLIYIPANLDENITKIITSLYPGKNSEYLCMTDSTHICFLYLGEDNIAHPLLDVIETEGMTGAYIAYSDIFTDATSLSQEYYELNQALTISQIFYSDKKIITPTDLGAGELIYNIPRHVCENFLKNNMCEAIDDESMQLVNIFLRHNLSIAETSRYMHMHRNTLVYRIEQIEKKYGVDIKTFEGASLFNIAILITNFLKVKNNE
;
A
#
# COMPACT_ATOMS: atom_id res chain seq x y z
N MET A 1 -22.99 -44.32 12.74
CA MET A 1 -22.10 -43.18 12.43
C MET A 1 -21.08 -43.52 11.39
N SER A 2 -21.41 -43.19 10.14
CA SER A 2 -20.50 -43.30 8.99
C SER A 2 -19.15 -42.63 9.31
N ASN A 3 -18.05 -43.28 8.88
CA ASN A 3 -16.69 -42.77 9.11
C ASN A 3 -16.49 -41.37 8.51
N ASP A 4 -17.19 -41.05 7.42
CA ASP A 4 -17.09 -39.74 6.76
C ASP A 4 -17.68 -38.62 7.60
N ILE A 5 -18.84 -38.86 8.23
CA ILE A 5 -19.47 -37.90 9.15
C ILE A 5 -18.57 -37.67 10.38
N LYS A 6 -18.01 -38.75 10.97
CA LYS A 6 -17.06 -38.63 12.09
C LYS A 6 -15.84 -37.78 11.72
N ASN A 7 -15.31 -37.95 10.52
CA ASN A 7 -14.13 -37.24 10.06
C ASN A 7 -14.40 -35.76 9.84
N GLU A 8 -15.54 -35.39 9.25
CA GLU A 8 -15.90 -33.97 9.07
C GLU A 8 -16.22 -33.27 10.39
N LEU A 9 -16.94 -33.90 11.32
CA LEU A 9 -17.17 -33.30 12.65
C LEU A 9 -15.86 -33.09 13.41
N LYS A 10 -14.87 -34.01 13.26
CA LYS A 10 -13.53 -33.82 13.82
C LYS A 10 -12.80 -32.62 13.18
N LYS A 11 -12.96 -32.38 11.88
CA LYS A 11 -12.37 -31.21 11.20
C LYS A 11 -12.98 -29.92 11.74
N ILE A 12 -14.31 -29.85 11.87
CA ILE A 12 -15.01 -28.70 12.45
C ILE A 12 -14.58 -28.47 13.90
N TYR A 13 -14.47 -29.52 14.71
CA TYR A 13 -13.95 -29.42 16.08
C TYR A 13 -12.53 -28.85 16.13
N LYS A 14 -11.64 -29.29 15.24
CA LYS A 14 -10.27 -28.74 15.16
C LYS A 14 -10.24 -27.26 14.78
N LEU A 15 -11.16 -26.82 13.93
CA LEU A 15 -11.25 -25.42 13.46
C LEU A 15 -11.92 -24.49 14.47
N THR A 16 -12.93 -24.98 15.19
CA THR A 16 -13.83 -24.14 16.02
C THR A 16 -13.68 -24.36 17.52
N GLY A 17 -13.10 -25.49 17.95
CA GLY A 17 -13.13 -25.96 19.34
C GLY A 17 -14.49 -26.48 19.81
N ILE A 18 -15.52 -26.46 18.95
CA ILE A 18 -16.89 -26.87 19.30
C ILE A 18 -17.10 -28.34 18.98
N LYS A 19 -17.45 -29.13 20.00
CA LYS A 19 -17.77 -30.55 19.82
C LYS A 19 -19.22 -30.68 19.37
N LEU A 20 -19.41 -31.15 18.15
CA LEU A 20 -20.72 -31.39 17.54
C LEU A 20 -21.08 -32.87 17.60
N SER A 21 -22.34 -33.17 17.88
CA SER A 21 -22.94 -34.51 17.82
C SER A 21 -24.12 -34.50 16.85
N VAL A 22 -24.35 -35.64 16.20
CA VAL A 22 -25.44 -35.85 15.25
C VAL A 22 -26.42 -36.81 15.89
N GLU A 23 -27.68 -36.41 16.02
CA GLU A 23 -28.74 -37.23 16.61
C GLU A 23 -29.33 -38.22 15.60
N ASN A 24 -29.57 -37.78 14.36
CA ASN A 24 -30.07 -38.61 13.27
C ASN A 24 -29.13 -38.51 12.05
N GLU A 25 -28.49 -39.62 11.70
CA GLU A 25 -27.52 -39.65 10.58
C GLU A 25 -28.18 -39.65 9.22
N ASP A 26 -29.39 -40.19 9.12
CA ASP A 26 -30.11 -40.33 7.85
C ASP A 26 -30.60 -38.96 7.32
N GLU A 27 -30.63 -37.94 8.17
CA GLU A 27 -30.96 -36.56 7.83
C GLU A 27 -29.74 -35.73 7.38
N ILE A 28 -28.52 -36.27 7.52
CA ILE A 28 -27.30 -35.56 7.15
C ILE A 28 -26.84 -35.93 5.74
N ASP A 29 -26.96 -34.95 4.85
CA ASP A 29 -26.22 -34.96 3.59
C ASP A 29 -24.74 -34.63 3.83
N ILE A 30 -23.86 -35.61 3.60
CA ILE A 30 -22.41 -35.47 3.73
C ILE A 30 -21.84 -34.35 2.85
N SER A 31 -22.46 -34.03 1.71
CA SER A 31 -22.05 -32.92 0.85
C SER A 31 -22.24 -31.58 1.56
N SER A 32 -23.38 -31.41 2.23
CA SER A 32 -23.67 -30.23 3.05
C SER A 32 -22.72 -30.09 4.24
N LEU A 33 -22.36 -31.19 4.91
CA LEU A 33 -21.37 -31.18 5.99
C LEU A 33 -19.96 -30.82 5.49
N LYS A 34 -19.57 -31.29 4.30
CA LYS A 34 -18.31 -30.90 3.64
C LYS A 34 -18.28 -29.42 3.26
N LYS A 35 -19.39 -28.86 2.76
CA LYS A 35 -19.53 -27.42 2.49
C LYS A 35 -19.34 -26.59 3.77
N LEU A 36 -19.94 -27.03 4.88
CA LEU A 36 -19.78 -26.37 6.18
C LEU A 36 -18.32 -26.40 6.66
N SER A 37 -17.68 -27.56 6.58
CA SER A 37 -16.25 -27.75 6.91
C SER A 37 -15.35 -26.87 6.05
N ALA A 38 -15.62 -26.78 4.74
CA ALA A 38 -14.90 -25.92 3.82
C ALA A 38 -15.08 -24.43 4.15
N ALA A 39 -16.31 -23.98 4.42
CA ALA A 39 -16.60 -22.60 4.80
C ALA A 39 -15.88 -22.20 6.10
N TYR A 40 -15.84 -23.08 7.10
CA TYR A 40 -15.09 -22.84 8.33
C TYR A 40 -13.58 -22.90 8.11
N LYS A 41 -13.08 -23.79 7.25
CA LYS A 41 -11.66 -23.84 6.89
C LYS A 41 -11.20 -22.54 6.23
N GLU A 42 -12.01 -21.99 5.34
CA GLU A 42 -11.75 -20.71 4.67
C GLU A 42 -11.82 -19.55 5.67
N LYS A 43 -12.84 -19.53 6.53
CA LYS A 43 -13.01 -18.53 7.60
C LYS A 43 -11.81 -18.47 8.56
N TYR A 44 -11.25 -19.63 8.91
CA TYR A 44 -10.12 -19.76 9.83
C TYR A 44 -8.78 -20.00 9.11
N SER A 45 -8.69 -19.71 7.80
CA SER A 45 -7.41 -19.73 7.09
C SER A 45 -6.49 -18.61 7.60
N ASN A 46 -5.18 -18.84 7.57
CA ASN A 46 -4.21 -17.82 7.99
C ASN A 46 -4.34 -16.52 7.17
N SER A 47 -4.63 -16.61 5.87
CA SER A 47 -4.94 -15.45 5.03
C SER A 47 -6.14 -14.64 5.53
N ASN A 48 -7.24 -15.31 5.90
CA ASN A 48 -8.44 -14.62 6.37
C ASN A 48 -8.27 -14.08 7.80
N LEU A 49 -7.62 -14.85 8.68
CA LEU A 49 -7.24 -14.39 10.01
C LEU A 49 -6.35 -13.15 9.95
N LEU A 50 -5.33 -13.18 9.08
CA LEU A 50 -4.44 -12.04 8.85
C LEU A 50 -5.24 -10.84 8.34
N PHE A 51 -6.05 -11.00 7.30
CA PHE A 51 -6.91 -9.92 6.79
C PHE A 51 -7.79 -9.28 7.87
N ASN A 52 -8.45 -10.09 8.71
CA ASN A 52 -9.32 -9.59 9.77
C ASN A 52 -8.53 -8.89 10.90
N ILE A 53 -7.31 -9.33 11.20
CA ILE A 53 -6.41 -8.65 12.14
C ILE A 53 -5.97 -7.30 11.56
N LEU A 54 -5.49 -7.28 10.31
CA LEU A 54 -5.02 -6.06 9.63
C LEU A 54 -6.16 -5.02 9.54
N SER A 55 -7.37 -5.46 9.20
CA SER A 55 -8.56 -4.62 9.07
C SER A 55 -9.12 -4.12 10.40
N GLY A 56 -8.58 -4.56 11.54
CA GLY A 56 -9.04 -4.14 12.87
C GLY A 56 -10.47 -4.59 13.22
N VAL A 57 -10.97 -5.65 12.58
CA VAL A 57 -12.36 -6.14 12.77
C VAL A 57 -12.55 -6.76 14.16
N TYR A 58 -11.48 -7.33 14.73
CA TYR A 58 -11.55 -7.99 16.02
C TYR A 58 -11.56 -6.99 17.19
N PRO A 59 -12.49 -7.14 18.15
CA PRO A 59 -12.36 -6.51 19.46
C PRO A 59 -11.05 -6.94 20.15
N TYR A 60 -10.51 -6.08 21.02
CA TYR A 60 -9.23 -6.34 21.71
C TYR A 60 -9.12 -7.73 22.35
N LYS A 61 -10.21 -8.24 22.95
CA LYS A 61 -10.26 -9.58 23.58
C LYS A 61 -10.14 -10.73 22.58
N GLU A 62 -10.60 -10.54 21.36
CA GLU A 62 -10.58 -11.55 20.29
C GLU A 62 -9.30 -11.48 19.46
N GLN A 63 -8.72 -10.28 19.33
CA GLN A 63 -7.49 -10.05 18.57
C GLN A 63 -6.34 -10.92 19.10
N ALA A 64 -6.18 -11.03 20.42
CA ALA A 64 -5.17 -11.89 21.03
C ALA A 64 -5.34 -13.38 20.66
N ASN A 65 -6.58 -13.86 20.51
CA ASN A 65 -6.86 -15.23 20.10
C ASN A 65 -6.63 -15.43 18.61
N ALA A 66 -7.00 -14.46 17.77
CA ALA A 66 -6.75 -14.48 16.33
C ALA A 66 -5.24 -14.49 16.03
N ILE A 67 -4.45 -13.65 16.72
CA ILE A 67 -2.99 -13.62 16.61
C ILE A 67 -2.39 -14.96 17.02
N LYS A 68 -2.85 -15.56 18.12
CA LYS A 68 -2.40 -16.92 18.52
C LYS A 68 -2.74 -17.97 17.46
N ALA A 69 -3.89 -17.84 16.80
CA ALA A 69 -4.33 -18.77 15.76
C ALA A 69 -3.46 -18.71 14.49
N LEU A 70 -2.77 -17.59 14.21
CA LEU A 70 -1.77 -17.50 13.14
C LEU A 70 -0.58 -18.46 13.35
N GLY A 71 -0.34 -18.93 14.59
CA GLY A 71 0.73 -19.88 14.87
C GLY A 71 2.15 -19.30 14.75
N ILE A 72 2.27 -17.98 14.83
CA ILE A 72 3.55 -17.26 14.86
C ILE A 72 4.19 -17.44 16.24
N LYS A 73 5.46 -17.86 16.28
CA LYS A 73 6.17 -18.05 17.55
C LYS A 73 6.47 -16.68 18.20
N PRO A 74 6.44 -16.57 19.54
CA PRO A 74 6.88 -15.36 20.23
C PRO A 74 8.28 -14.92 19.77
N ASN A 75 8.49 -13.61 19.67
CA ASN A 75 9.75 -12.98 19.22
C ASN A 75 10.20 -13.35 17.79
N THR A 76 9.30 -13.89 16.96
CA THR A 76 9.59 -14.04 15.52
C THR A 76 9.73 -12.66 14.91
N LYS A 77 10.84 -12.38 14.24
CA LYS A 77 11.01 -11.15 13.47
C LYS A 77 10.18 -11.23 12.20
N MET A 78 9.48 -10.15 11.93
CA MET A 78 8.49 -10.05 10.87
C MET A 78 8.67 -8.74 10.12
N ARG A 79 8.25 -8.75 8.87
CA ARG A 79 8.09 -7.56 8.05
C ARG A 79 6.80 -7.65 7.27
N LEU A 80 6.03 -6.57 7.29
CA LEU A 80 4.79 -6.46 6.54
C LEU A 80 5.07 -5.77 5.22
N TYR A 81 4.54 -6.34 4.14
CA TYR A 81 4.55 -5.75 2.81
C TYR A 81 3.11 -5.49 2.38
N LEU A 82 2.86 -4.30 1.84
CA LEU A 82 1.62 -3.95 1.17
C LEU A 82 1.94 -3.66 -0.29
N ILE A 83 1.37 -4.48 -1.18
CA ILE A 83 1.63 -4.48 -2.61
C ILE A 83 0.37 -3.93 -3.27
N TYR A 84 0.53 -2.82 -3.99
CA TYR A 84 -0.52 -2.22 -4.80
C TYR A 84 -0.28 -2.45 -6.28
N ILE A 85 -1.31 -2.93 -6.98
CA ILE A 85 -1.29 -3.24 -8.40
C ILE A 85 -2.45 -2.48 -9.07
N PRO A 86 -2.15 -1.39 -9.79
CA PRO A 86 -3.18 -0.57 -10.45
C PRO A 86 -4.05 -1.32 -11.45
N ALA A 87 -3.51 -2.38 -12.07
CA ALA A 87 -4.20 -3.18 -13.08
C ALA A 87 -5.26 -4.15 -12.50
N ASN A 88 -5.51 -4.09 -11.19
CA ASN A 88 -6.20 -5.09 -10.39
C ASN A 88 -5.45 -6.42 -10.27
N LEU A 89 -5.80 -7.16 -9.23
CA LEU A 89 -5.30 -8.48 -8.93
C LEU A 89 -6.04 -9.52 -9.78
N ASP A 90 -5.27 -10.42 -10.37
CA ASP A 90 -5.77 -11.65 -10.97
C ASP A 90 -5.27 -12.88 -10.21
N GLU A 91 -5.80 -14.05 -10.56
CA GLU A 91 -5.34 -15.31 -9.97
C GLU A 91 -3.87 -15.61 -10.27
N ASN A 92 -3.32 -15.06 -11.36
CA ASN A 92 -1.96 -15.35 -11.81
C ASN A 92 -0.95 -14.67 -10.88
N ILE A 93 -1.13 -13.38 -10.60
CA ILE A 93 -0.30 -12.59 -9.69
C ILE A 93 -0.27 -13.23 -8.30
N THR A 94 -1.43 -13.66 -7.80
CA THR A 94 -1.51 -14.32 -6.49
C THR A 94 -0.68 -15.61 -6.48
N LYS A 95 -0.73 -16.40 -7.56
CA LYS A 95 0.08 -17.63 -7.70
C LYS A 95 1.58 -17.33 -7.83
N ILE A 96 1.95 -16.27 -8.54
CA ILE A 96 3.35 -15.81 -8.68
C ILE A 96 3.92 -15.42 -7.32
N ILE A 97 3.25 -14.55 -6.55
CA ILE A 97 3.75 -14.16 -5.22
C ILE A 97 3.83 -15.38 -4.29
N THR A 98 2.84 -16.28 -4.38
CA THR A 98 2.81 -17.53 -3.63
C THR A 98 3.96 -18.47 -3.98
N SER A 99 4.37 -18.54 -5.26
CA SER A 99 5.44 -19.44 -5.72
C SER A 99 6.83 -18.98 -5.30
N LEU A 100 7.04 -17.68 -5.08
CA LEU A 100 8.31 -17.12 -4.58
C LEU A 100 8.59 -17.50 -3.14
N TYR A 101 7.55 -17.63 -2.32
CA TYR A 101 7.67 -17.91 -0.88
C TYR A 101 6.84 -19.13 -0.47
N PRO A 102 7.20 -20.33 -0.99
CA PRO A 102 6.45 -21.55 -0.75
C PRO A 102 6.56 -22.01 0.72
N GLY A 103 5.57 -22.77 1.19
CA GLY A 103 5.54 -23.28 2.56
C GLY A 103 4.88 -22.28 3.52
N LYS A 104 5.37 -22.15 4.75
CA LYS A 104 4.69 -21.36 5.79
C LYS A 104 4.49 -19.88 5.43
N ASN A 105 5.37 -19.28 4.61
CA ASN A 105 5.26 -17.87 4.25
C ASN A 105 4.05 -17.62 3.33
N SER A 106 3.78 -18.50 2.38
CA SER A 106 2.56 -18.43 1.54
C SER A 106 1.25 -18.44 2.32
N GLU A 107 1.24 -18.93 3.56
CA GLU A 107 0.06 -18.92 4.42
C GLU A 107 -0.27 -17.51 4.96
N TYR A 108 0.67 -16.57 4.91
CA TYR A 108 0.51 -15.19 5.40
C TYR A 108 0.42 -14.16 4.27
N LEU A 109 -0.19 -14.57 3.16
CA LEU A 109 -0.60 -13.70 2.09
C LEU A 109 -2.12 -13.51 2.15
N CYS A 110 -2.59 -12.27 2.09
CA CYS A 110 -4.01 -11.97 2.01
C CYS A 110 -4.29 -10.82 1.05
N MET A 111 -5.33 -10.98 0.24
CA MET A 111 -5.88 -9.88 -0.56
C MET A 111 -6.68 -8.99 0.40
N THR A 112 -6.46 -7.68 0.33
CA THR A 112 -7.20 -6.72 1.15
C THR A 112 -8.34 -6.06 0.36
N ASP A 113 -8.16 -5.90 -0.95
CA ASP A 113 -9.18 -5.48 -1.90
C ASP A 113 -8.84 -6.00 -3.33
N SER A 114 -9.40 -5.38 -4.38
CA SER A 114 -9.14 -5.79 -5.77
C SER A 114 -7.79 -5.34 -6.33
N THR A 115 -7.05 -4.46 -5.64
CA THR A 115 -5.77 -3.89 -6.09
C THR A 115 -4.63 -4.11 -5.08
N HIS A 116 -4.93 -4.51 -3.84
CA HIS A 116 -3.95 -4.64 -2.76
C HIS A 116 -3.80 -6.07 -2.24
N ILE A 117 -2.55 -6.51 -2.15
CA ILE A 117 -2.15 -7.73 -1.46
C ILE A 117 -1.25 -7.35 -0.28
N CYS A 118 -1.56 -7.90 0.89
CA CYS A 118 -0.68 -7.86 2.04
C CYS A 118 0.08 -9.17 2.19
N PHE A 119 1.38 -9.08 2.48
CA PHE A 119 2.25 -10.21 2.71
C PHE A 119 3.03 -10.01 4.01
N LEU A 120 2.77 -10.86 5.01
CA LEU A 120 3.52 -10.88 6.26
C LEU A 120 4.66 -11.89 6.14
N TYR A 121 5.87 -11.38 5.93
CA TYR A 121 7.09 -12.18 5.81
C TYR A 121 7.68 -12.47 7.19
N LEU A 122 7.89 -13.76 7.48
CA LEU A 122 8.57 -14.21 8.70
C LEU A 122 10.08 -14.28 8.46
N GLY A 123 10.75 -13.14 8.54
CA GLY A 123 12.19 -13.03 8.36
C GLY A 123 12.70 -11.60 8.50
N GLU A 124 14.01 -11.44 8.37
CA GLU A 124 14.69 -10.15 8.51
C GLU A 124 15.04 -9.50 7.16
N ASP A 125 15.11 -10.31 6.11
CA ASP A 125 15.51 -9.87 4.78
C ASP A 125 14.51 -8.87 4.19
N ASN A 126 15.06 -7.84 3.54
CA ASN A 126 14.26 -6.96 2.70
C ASN A 126 14.10 -7.59 1.31
N ILE A 127 12.88 -8.01 1.01
CA ILE A 127 12.51 -8.67 -0.24
C ILE A 127 11.70 -7.76 -1.16
N ALA A 128 11.58 -6.45 -0.87
CA ALA A 128 10.77 -5.53 -1.67
C ALA A 128 11.21 -5.48 -3.14
N HIS A 129 12.51 -5.38 -3.40
CA HIS A 129 13.05 -5.36 -4.76
C HIS A 129 12.83 -6.69 -5.51
N PRO A 130 13.24 -7.86 -4.98
CA PRO A 130 12.92 -9.15 -5.59
C PRO A 130 11.42 -9.34 -5.87
N LEU A 131 10.57 -8.92 -4.92
CA LEU A 131 9.12 -9.04 -5.05
C LEU A 131 8.59 -8.15 -6.19
N LEU A 132 9.05 -6.90 -6.27
CA LEU A 132 8.70 -5.99 -7.35
C LEU A 132 9.16 -6.57 -8.70
N ASP A 133 10.42 -6.96 -8.82
CA ASP A 133 11.01 -7.45 -10.07
C ASP A 133 10.23 -8.65 -10.64
N VAL A 134 9.82 -9.58 -9.77
CA VAL A 134 9.04 -10.75 -10.19
C VAL A 134 7.63 -10.35 -10.61
N ILE A 135 6.95 -9.47 -9.86
CA ILE A 135 5.62 -9.01 -10.25
C ILE A 135 5.66 -8.30 -11.60
N GLU A 136 6.68 -7.46 -11.85
CA GLU A 136 6.79 -6.74 -13.13
C GLU A 136 7.20 -7.65 -14.29
N THR A 137 8.05 -8.66 -14.03
CA THR A 137 8.57 -9.56 -15.08
C THR A 137 7.62 -10.71 -15.39
N GLU A 138 7.18 -11.44 -14.36
CA GLU A 138 6.30 -12.62 -14.51
C GLU A 138 4.82 -12.22 -14.55
N GLY A 139 4.43 -11.24 -13.73
CA GLY A 139 3.06 -10.73 -13.70
C GLY A 139 2.76 -9.75 -14.83
N MET A 140 3.78 -9.24 -15.52
CA MET A 140 3.67 -8.29 -16.64
C MET A 140 2.82 -7.05 -16.31
N THR A 141 2.84 -6.62 -15.05
CA THR A 141 2.08 -5.46 -14.55
C THR A 141 2.97 -4.58 -13.68
N GLY A 142 2.72 -3.26 -13.70
CA GLY A 142 3.35 -2.36 -12.75
C GLY A 142 2.84 -2.62 -11.33
N ALA A 143 3.72 -2.46 -10.35
CA ALA A 143 3.38 -2.58 -8.94
C ALA A 143 4.10 -1.53 -8.09
N TYR A 144 3.51 -1.25 -6.92
CA TYR A 144 4.07 -0.38 -5.90
C TYR A 144 4.07 -1.13 -4.58
N ILE A 145 5.13 -1.02 -3.80
CA ILE A 145 5.30 -1.77 -2.55
C ILE A 145 5.64 -0.80 -1.43
N ALA A 146 4.79 -0.77 -0.40
CA ALA A 146 5.17 -0.24 0.90
C ALA A 146 5.56 -1.39 1.84
N TYR A 147 6.56 -1.19 2.68
CA TYR A 147 6.91 -2.19 3.69
C TYR A 147 7.32 -1.57 5.03
N SER A 148 7.08 -2.33 6.10
CA SER A 148 7.35 -1.91 7.47
C SER A 148 8.83 -2.08 7.83
N ASP A 149 9.25 -1.48 8.94
CA ASP A 149 10.45 -1.94 9.63
C ASP A 149 10.27 -3.34 10.22
N ILE A 150 11.34 -3.93 10.74
CA ILE A 150 11.27 -5.22 11.40
C ILE A 150 10.58 -5.06 12.76
N PHE A 151 9.52 -5.82 12.98
CA PHE A 151 8.82 -5.90 14.26
C PHE A 151 8.71 -7.35 14.75
N THR A 152 8.42 -7.51 16.04
CA THR A 152 8.29 -8.84 16.69
C THR A 152 6.96 -9.03 17.41
N ASP A 153 6.23 -7.94 17.63
CA ASP A 153 4.94 -7.95 18.30
C ASP A 153 3.82 -8.03 17.25
N ALA A 154 3.19 -9.19 17.11
CA ALA A 154 2.08 -9.38 16.17
C ALA A 154 0.83 -8.56 16.54
N THR A 155 0.77 -7.95 17.73
CA THR A 155 -0.33 -7.02 18.07
C THR A 155 -0.21 -5.68 17.34
N SER A 156 0.96 -5.33 16.80
CA SER A 156 1.14 -4.11 15.99
C SER A 156 0.65 -4.25 14.55
N LEU A 157 0.27 -5.45 14.08
CA LEU A 157 -0.08 -5.70 12.68
C LEU A 157 -1.09 -4.70 12.09
N SER A 158 -2.14 -4.35 12.84
CA SER A 158 -3.14 -3.37 12.38
C SER A 158 -2.54 -1.97 12.22
N GLN A 159 -1.65 -1.57 13.11
CA GLN A 159 -0.96 -0.28 13.06
C GLN A 159 0.03 -0.24 11.89
N GLU A 160 0.87 -1.28 11.75
CA GLU A 160 1.80 -1.41 10.62
C GLU A 160 1.04 -1.32 9.29
N TYR A 161 -0.07 -2.06 9.16
CA TYR A 161 -0.92 -2.02 7.97
C TYR A 161 -1.48 -0.62 7.68
N TYR A 162 -1.94 0.09 8.71
CA TYR A 162 -2.44 1.46 8.57
C TYR A 162 -1.34 2.41 8.07
N GLU A 163 -0.13 2.31 8.62
CA GLU A 163 1.03 3.11 8.19
C GLU A 163 1.44 2.80 6.75
N LEU A 164 1.43 1.52 6.34
CA LEU A 164 1.72 1.13 4.95
C LEU A 164 0.67 1.64 3.96
N ASN A 165 -0.62 1.60 4.31
CA ASN A 165 -1.66 2.19 3.47
C ASN A 165 -1.43 3.68 3.28
N GLN A 166 -1.20 4.43 4.36
CA GLN A 166 -0.89 5.85 4.27
C GLN A 166 0.36 6.10 3.41
N ALA A 167 1.42 5.30 3.59
CA ALA A 167 2.65 5.44 2.82
C ALA A 167 2.41 5.22 1.32
N LEU A 168 1.60 4.23 0.93
CA LEU A 168 1.21 4.03 -0.47
C LEU A 168 0.38 5.20 -0.99
N THR A 169 -0.65 5.64 -0.27
CA THR A 169 -1.50 6.76 -0.69
C THR A 169 -0.68 8.03 -0.87
N ILE A 170 0.16 8.39 0.10
CA ILE A 170 1.02 9.57 0.05
C ILE A 170 2.05 9.45 -1.08
N SER A 171 2.66 8.27 -1.27
CA SER A 171 3.65 8.08 -2.35
C SER A 171 3.03 8.21 -3.74
N GLN A 172 1.79 7.76 -3.94
CA GLN A 172 1.08 7.97 -5.21
C GLN A 172 0.81 9.46 -5.51
N ILE A 173 0.57 10.28 -4.48
CA ILE A 173 0.29 11.71 -4.63
C ILE A 173 1.58 12.51 -4.90
N PHE A 174 2.63 12.24 -4.12
CA PHE A 174 3.81 13.13 -4.06
C PHE A 174 5.10 12.51 -4.64
N TYR A 175 5.15 11.18 -4.78
CA TYR A 175 6.35 10.42 -5.12
C TYR A 175 6.06 9.34 -6.18
N SER A 176 5.30 9.68 -7.23
CA SER A 176 4.77 8.73 -8.21
C SER A 176 5.86 7.96 -9.01
N ASP A 177 7.11 8.43 -8.99
CA ASP A 177 8.25 7.76 -9.58
C ASP A 177 8.89 6.70 -8.66
N LYS A 178 8.58 6.70 -7.36
CA LYS A 178 9.03 5.69 -6.40
C LYS A 178 8.07 4.51 -6.37
N LYS A 179 8.54 3.35 -6.85
CA LYS A 179 7.78 2.09 -6.78
C LYS A 179 7.89 1.39 -5.42
N ILE A 180 8.91 1.70 -4.63
CA ILE A 180 9.11 1.11 -3.30
C ILE A 180 9.24 2.26 -2.30
N ILE A 181 8.52 2.14 -1.19
CA ILE A 181 8.45 3.18 -0.15
C ILE A 181 8.43 2.56 1.25
N THR A 182 8.98 3.25 2.23
CA THR A 182 8.72 3.00 3.66
C THR A 182 7.93 4.15 4.27
N PRO A 183 7.28 3.95 5.43
CA PRO A 183 6.69 5.05 6.19
C PRO A 183 7.68 6.18 6.51
N THR A 184 8.98 5.89 6.59
CA THR A 184 10.04 6.86 6.84
C THR A 184 10.47 7.68 5.62
N ASP A 185 10.07 7.30 4.41
CA ASP A 185 10.44 7.97 3.15
C ASP A 185 9.53 9.16 2.78
N LEU A 186 8.43 9.39 3.51
CA LEU A 186 7.33 10.27 3.10
C LEU A 186 7.60 11.77 3.23
N GLY A 187 8.59 12.16 4.04
CA GLY A 187 9.07 13.55 4.14
C GLY A 187 7.97 14.60 4.24
N ALA A 188 8.07 15.66 3.42
CA ALA A 188 7.10 16.75 3.41
C ALA A 188 5.71 16.34 2.89
N GLY A 189 5.60 15.25 2.11
CA GLY A 189 4.32 14.75 1.62
C GLY A 189 3.39 14.32 2.76
N GLU A 190 3.92 13.68 3.80
CA GLU A 190 3.16 13.30 5.00
C GLU A 190 2.61 14.52 5.74
N LEU A 191 3.42 15.58 5.88
CA LEU A 191 2.96 16.82 6.51
C LEU A 191 1.79 17.43 5.73
N ILE A 192 1.92 17.53 4.41
CA ILE A 192 0.91 18.15 3.55
C ILE A 192 -0.38 17.34 3.52
N TYR A 193 -0.29 16.01 3.48
CA TYR A 193 -1.45 15.12 3.52
C TYR A 193 -2.34 15.34 4.75
N ASN A 194 -1.73 15.71 5.87
CA ASN A 194 -2.41 15.99 7.14
C ASN A 194 -2.96 17.43 7.25
N ILE A 195 -2.68 18.31 6.28
CA ILE A 195 -3.19 19.69 6.30
C ILE A 195 -4.66 19.72 5.83
N PRO A 196 -5.56 20.39 6.56
CA PRO A 196 -6.95 20.52 6.14
C PRO A 196 -7.08 21.18 4.77
N ARG A 197 -7.97 20.63 3.93
CA ARG A 197 -8.20 21.08 2.54
C ARG A 197 -8.37 22.60 2.37
N HIS A 198 -9.19 23.22 3.22
CA HIS A 198 -9.43 24.67 3.14
C HIS A 198 -8.17 25.51 3.39
N VAL A 199 -7.22 25.02 4.19
CA VAL A 199 -5.92 25.67 4.44
C VAL A 199 -5.07 25.61 3.18
N CYS A 200 -5.03 24.44 2.53
CA CYS A 200 -4.37 24.24 1.24
C CYS A 200 -4.93 25.15 0.13
N GLU A 201 -6.25 25.23 0.01
CA GLU A 201 -6.92 26.10 -0.97
C GLU A 201 -6.62 27.58 -0.73
N ASN A 202 -6.66 28.03 0.53
CA ASN A 202 -6.30 29.40 0.90
C ASN A 202 -4.82 29.71 0.62
N PHE A 203 -3.92 28.75 0.86
CA PHE A 203 -2.51 28.91 0.54
C PHE A 203 -2.29 29.17 -0.95
N LEU A 204 -2.91 28.37 -1.83
CA LEU A 204 -2.79 28.56 -3.28
C LEU A 204 -3.37 29.92 -3.70
N LYS A 205 -4.57 30.28 -3.21
CA LYS A 205 -5.23 31.54 -3.54
C LYS A 205 -4.41 32.79 -3.17
N ASN A 206 -3.67 32.72 -2.05
CA ASN A 206 -2.90 33.87 -1.56
C ASN A 206 -1.51 33.99 -2.19
N ASN A 207 -0.96 32.89 -2.73
CA ASN A 207 0.43 32.85 -3.18
C ASN A 207 0.59 32.60 -4.68
N MET A 208 -0.48 32.19 -5.39
CA MET A 208 -0.45 31.94 -6.84
C MET A 208 -1.53 32.76 -7.52
N CYS A 209 -1.16 33.45 -8.62
CA CYS A 209 -2.12 34.22 -9.41
C CYS A 209 -3.10 33.34 -10.21
N GLU A 210 -2.65 32.15 -10.62
CA GLU A 210 -3.41 31.22 -11.46
C GLU A 210 -3.22 29.77 -10.97
N ALA A 211 -4.15 28.88 -11.38
CA ALA A 211 -4.01 27.45 -11.14
C ALA A 211 -2.84 26.87 -11.94
N ILE A 212 -2.00 26.08 -11.29
CA ILE A 212 -0.79 25.52 -11.89
C ILE A 212 -1.17 24.44 -12.91
N ASP A 213 -0.70 24.57 -14.14
CA ASP A 213 -0.84 23.54 -15.18
C ASP A 213 0.27 22.48 -15.12
N ASP A 214 0.00 21.30 -15.69
CA ASP A 214 0.91 20.15 -15.61
C ASP A 214 2.26 20.40 -16.30
N GLU A 215 2.29 21.17 -17.39
CA GLU A 215 3.53 21.52 -18.09
C GLU A 215 4.43 22.41 -17.21
N SER A 216 3.84 23.39 -16.54
CA SER A 216 4.51 24.27 -15.59
C SER A 216 5.03 23.49 -14.38
N MET A 217 4.22 22.58 -13.82
CA MET A 217 4.66 21.70 -12.72
C MET A 217 5.88 20.86 -13.15
N GLN A 218 5.81 20.24 -14.33
CA GLN A 218 6.91 19.42 -14.86
C GLN A 218 8.19 20.24 -15.03
N LEU A 219 8.12 21.43 -15.64
CA LEU A 219 9.29 22.27 -15.84
C LEU A 219 9.93 22.70 -14.52
N VAL A 220 9.12 23.14 -13.54
CA VAL A 220 9.63 23.54 -12.22
C VAL A 220 10.22 22.37 -11.45
N ASN A 221 9.59 21.19 -11.50
CA ASN A 221 10.13 19.97 -10.89
C ASN A 221 11.50 19.60 -11.46
N ILE A 222 11.68 19.67 -12.78
CA ILE A 222 12.98 19.43 -13.42
C ILE A 222 13.98 20.51 -12.98
N PHE A 223 13.58 21.78 -12.99
CA PHE A 223 14.45 22.90 -12.59
C PHE A 223 14.94 22.75 -11.13
N LEU A 224 14.05 22.35 -10.21
CA LEU A 224 14.38 22.03 -8.82
C LEU A 224 15.34 20.84 -8.69
N ARG A 225 15.07 19.73 -9.40
CA ARG A 225 15.94 18.53 -9.42
C ARG A 225 17.37 18.86 -9.88
N HIS A 226 17.53 19.87 -10.72
CA HIS A 226 18.82 20.36 -11.20
C HIS A 226 19.31 21.60 -10.44
N ASN A 227 18.92 21.77 -9.17
CA ASN A 227 19.39 22.83 -8.27
C ASN A 227 19.22 24.24 -8.84
N LEU A 228 18.11 24.49 -9.54
CA LEU A 228 17.82 25.78 -10.20
C LEU A 228 18.89 26.17 -11.25
N SER A 229 19.65 25.20 -11.75
CA SER A 229 20.67 25.43 -12.77
C SER A 229 20.02 25.45 -14.16
N ILE A 230 20.03 26.63 -14.78
CA ILE A 230 19.56 26.80 -16.16
C ILE A 230 20.40 25.93 -17.11
N ALA A 231 21.71 25.82 -16.89
CA ALA A 231 22.60 25.06 -17.75
C ALA A 231 22.26 23.55 -17.70
N GLU A 232 22.20 22.96 -16.50
CA GLU A 232 21.91 21.53 -16.34
C GLU A 232 20.49 21.19 -16.80
N THR A 233 19.51 22.01 -16.42
CA THR A 233 18.11 21.82 -16.84
C THR A 233 17.96 21.89 -18.35
N SER A 234 18.61 22.86 -19.01
CA SER A 234 18.55 22.99 -20.47
C SER A 234 19.15 21.77 -21.18
N ARG A 235 20.25 21.20 -20.66
CA ARG A 235 20.85 19.97 -21.20
C ARG A 235 19.93 18.77 -20.98
N TYR A 236 19.37 18.62 -19.79
CA TYR A 236 18.45 17.52 -19.45
C TYR A 236 17.19 17.54 -20.32
N MET A 237 16.61 18.72 -20.53
CA MET A 237 15.41 18.88 -21.36
C MET A 237 15.71 18.93 -22.86
N HIS A 238 16.97 18.84 -23.28
CA HIS A 238 17.41 19.04 -24.66
C HIS A 238 16.91 20.36 -25.28
N MET A 239 16.85 21.41 -24.47
CA MET A 239 16.39 22.74 -24.87
C MET A 239 17.55 23.73 -24.93
N HIS A 240 17.45 24.74 -25.80
CA HIS A 240 18.40 25.84 -25.77
C HIS A 240 18.24 26.67 -24.48
N ARG A 241 19.36 27.11 -23.89
CA ARG A 241 19.40 27.88 -22.63
C ARG A 241 18.42 29.07 -22.64
N ASN A 242 18.41 29.88 -23.70
CA ASN A 242 17.55 31.06 -23.81
C ASN A 242 16.06 30.69 -23.88
N THR A 243 15.72 29.55 -24.48
CA THR A 243 14.33 29.06 -24.53
C THR A 243 13.86 28.66 -23.13
N LEU A 244 14.73 28.04 -22.32
CA LEU A 244 14.42 27.74 -20.93
C LEU A 244 14.24 29.02 -20.10
N VAL A 245 15.12 30.01 -20.27
CA VAL A 245 14.99 31.33 -19.61
C VAL A 245 13.64 31.96 -19.93
N TYR A 246 13.26 31.99 -21.21
CA TYR A 246 11.96 32.51 -21.62
C TYR A 246 10.80 31.77 -20.96
N ARG A 247 10.85 30.42 -20.91
CA ARG A 247 9.81 29.63 -20.23
C ARG A 247 9.71 29.95 -18.74
N ILE A 248 10.85 30.10 -18.06
CA ILE A 248 10.89 30.50 -16.64
C ILE A 248 10.28 31.89 -16.45
N GLU A 249 10.59 32.86 -17.31
CA GLU A 249 9.98 34.19 -17.27
C GLU A 249 8.46 34.17 -17.53
N GLN A 250 7.98 33.23 -18.35
CA GLN A 250 6.53 33.05 -18.54
C GLN A 250 5.85 32.46 -17.31
N ILE A 251 6.50 31.53 -16.59
CA ILE A 251 6.00 31.03 -15.30
C ILE A 251 5.90 32.18 -14.30
N GLU A 252 6.94 33.01 -14.19
CA GLU A 252 6.94 34.18 -13.29
C GLU A 252 5.77 35.13 -13.60
N LYS A 253 5.56 35.46 -14.89
CA LYS A 253 4.44 36.31 -15.33
C LYS A 253 3.07 35.70 -15.07
N LYS A 254 2.94 34.38 -15.22
CA LYS A 254 1.66 33.67 -15.09
C LYS A 254 1.24 33.46 -13.64
N TYR A 255 2.18 33.08 -12.78
CA TYR A 255 1.87 32.68 -11.40
C TYR A 255 2.26 33.73 -10.36
N GLY A 256 3.03 34.75 -10.74
CA GLY A 256 3.47 35.81 -9.84
C GLY A 256 4.67 35.42 -8.96
N VAL A 257 5.38 34.35 -9.29
CA VAL A 257 6.46 33.78 -8.46
C VAL A 257 7.74 33.61 -9.27
N ASP A 258 8.82 34.26 -8.83
CA ASP A 258 10.14 34.11 -9.45
C ASP A 258 10.86 32.84 -8.96
N ILE A 259 10.74 31.77 -9.76
CA ILE A 259 11.38 30.49 -9.50
C ILE A 259 12.92 30.48 -9.72
N LYS A 260 13.54 31.56 -10.22
CA LYS A 260 15.02 31.67 -10.26
C LYS A 260 15.60 31.86 -8.86
N THR A 261 14.80 32.41 -7.95
CA THR A 261 15.19 32.57 -6.54
C THR A 261 14.88 31.30 -5.76
N PHE A 262 15.69 31.01 -4.74
CA PHE A 262 15.41 29.89 -3.84
C PHE A 262 14.05 30.03 -3.14
N GLU A 263 13.70 31.25 -2.71
CA GLU A 263 12.44 31.53 -2.03
C GLU A 263 11.24 31.28 -2.94
N GLY A 264 11.24 31.85 -4.15
CA GLY A 264 10.16 31.64 -5.11
C GLY A 264 10.08 30.19 -5.59
N ALA A 265 11.21 29.53 -5.83
CA ALA A 265 11.22 28.11 -6.18
C ALA A 265 10.66 27.22 -5.06
N SER A 266 10.97 27.53 -3.80
CA SER A 266 10.44 26.81 -2.64
C SER A 266 8.94 27.01 -2.47
N LEU A 267 8.47 28.25 -2.64
CA LEU A 267 7.04 28.59 -2.63
C LEU A 267 6.29 27.81 -3.73
N PHE A 268 6.85 27.81 -4.94
CA PHE A 268 6.27 27.08 -6.06
C PHE A 268 6.26 25.56 -5.82
N ASN A 269 7.33 25.01 -5.23
CA ASN A 269 7.38 23.58 -4.88
C ASN A 269 6.26 23.19 -3.90
N ILE A 270 6.04 23.98 -2.84
CA ILE A 270 4.93 23.75 -1.89
C ILE A 270 3.59 23.80 -2.61
N ALA A 271 3.41 24.78 -3.51
CA ALA A 271 2.17 24.90 -4.28
C ALA A 271 1.95 23.71 -5.23
N ILE A 272 3.00 23.16 -5.85
CA ILE A 272 2.91 21.92 -6.65
C ILE A 272 2.43 20.76 -5.77
N LEU A 273 3.05 20.56 -4.61
CA LEU A 273 2.66 19.49 -3.69
C LEU A 273 1.19 19.62 -3.28
N ILE A 274 0.77 20.82 -2.87
CA ILE A 274 -0.64 21.09 -2.52
C ILE A 274 -1.58 20.84 -3.71
N THR A 275 -1.17 21.25 -4.92
CA THR A 275 -1.98 21.02 -6.13
C THR A 275 -2.18 19.53 -6.40
N ASN A 276 -1.12 18.72 -6.28
CA ASN A 276 -1.22 17.26 -6.43
C ASN A 276 -2.13 16.63 -5.38
N PHE A 277 -2.02 17.06 -4.12
CA PHE A 277 -2.90 16.62 -3.05
C PHE A 277 -4.38 16.92 -3.33
N LEU A 278 -4.69 18.16 -3.72
CA LEU A 278 -6.07 18.57 -4.00
C LEU A 278 -6.67 17.85 -5.21
N LYS A 279 -5.86 17.47 -6.22
CA LYS A 279 -6.32 16.66 -7.36
C LYS A 279 -6.83 15.28 -6.91
N VAL A 280 -6.15 14.64 -5.96
CA VAL A 280 -6.56 13.31 -5.45
C VAL A 280 -7.75 13.41 -4.51
N LYS A 281 -7.74 14.38 -3.58
CA LYS A 281 -8.86 14.66 -2.65
C LYS A 281 -10.19 15.06 -3.32
N ASN A 282 -10.17 15.46 -4.59
CA ASN A 282 -11.39 15.76 -5.37
C ASN A 282 -12.07 14.51 -5.93
N ASN A 283 -11.34 13.39 -5.99
CA ASN A 283 -11.82 12.13 -6.55
C ASN A 283 -12.27 11.13 -5.46
N GLU A 284 -12.20 11.53 -4.17
CA GLU A 284 -12.78 10.85 -3.01
C GLU A 284 -14.14 11.46 -2.65
#